data_AF-A0A9P1QZH0-F1
#
_entry.id   AF-A0A9P1QZH0-F1
#
_cell.length_a   1.000
_cell.length_b   1.000
_cell.length_c   1.000
_cell.angle_alpha   90.00
_cell.angle_beta   90.00
_cell.angle_gamma   90.00
#
_symmetry.space_group_name_H-M   'P 1'
#
loop_
_entity.id
_entity.type
_entity.pdbx_description
1 polymer ?
#
loop_
_entity_poly.entity_id
_entity_poly.type
_entity_poly.pdbx_seq_one_letter_code
_entity_poly.pdbx_strand_id
1 'polypeptide(L)'
;MSASLPSLAFAGLGLMGVPMCRRLLAAGYPLAVWNRSPGKRELLAAEGAKAVEVPAELAADAEILMLCLADTAAVREVVFGAGGIVENARPGQLLVDFSSAEPAATREMAAELEARCGVRWVDAPVSGGTPGAESGSLAIMAGGRAADIERLRPVLSRLGQRLTRMGEVGAGQVTKVCNQMIVACNALVIAEVVALAERAGVDASLVAPALAGGFADSKPLQILAPQMAESRYEPVKWHIRTLLKDLDTAVKLSREQGAATPMSGLAAQLMRLHGSQGYLERDPATLVEQYRTAVE
;
A
#
# COMPACT_ATOMS: atom_id res chain seq x y z
N MET A 1 -5.62 -30.23 22.66
CA MET A 1 -5.56 -28.83 23.16
C MET A 1 -5.68 -27.94 21.94
N SER A 2 -6.70 -27.09 21.85
CA SER A 2 -6.74 -26.08 20.78
C SER A 2 -5.56 -25.16 21.01
N ALA A 3 -4.61 -25.08 20.07
CA ALA A 3 -3.53 -24.10 20.17
C ALA A 3 -4.17 -22.71 20.25
N SER A 4 -3.78 -21.90 21.24
CA SER A 4 -4.23 -20.52 21.35
C SER A 4 -3.74 -19.74 20.13
N LEU A 5 -4.59 -18.86 19.58
CA LEU A 5 -4.19 -17.97 18.48
C LEU A 5 -3.06 -17.04 18.96
N PRO A 6 -2.09 -16.70 18.11
CA PRO A 6 -1.00 -15.79 18.48
C PRO A 6 -1.53 -14.39 18.78
N SER A 7 -0.95 -13.73 19.78
CA SER A 7 -1.26 -12.33 20.10
C SER A 7 -0.69 -11.40 19.02
N LEU A 8 -1.51 -10.47 18.55
CA LEU A 8 -1.17 -9.52 17.50
C LEU A 8 -1.11 -8.09 18.06
N ALA A 9 -0.31 -7.25 17.42
CA ALA A 9 -0.30 -5.81 17.66
C ALA A 9 -0.29 -5.05 16.33
N PHE A 10 -0.99 -3.92 16.25
CA PHE A 10 -1.14 -3.15 15.02
C PHE A 10 -0.94 -1.65 15.23
N ALA A 11 0.02 -1.06 14.52
CA ALA A 11 0.26 0.38 14.48
C ALA A 11 -0.21 0.97 13.15
N GLY A 12 -1.04 2.02 13.24
CA GLY A 12 -1.50 2.77 12.07
C GLY A 12 -2.94 2.44 11.68
N LEU A 13 -3.89 3.21 12.20
CA LEU A 13 -5.33 2.99 12.00
C LEU A 13 -5.86 3.90 10.89
N GLY A 14 -5.20 3.85 9.72
CA GLY A 14 -5.61 4.58 8.52
C GLY A 14 -6.81 3.95 7.80
N LEU A 15 -7.05 4.39 6.56
CA LEU A 15 -8.08 3.82 5.67
C LEU A 15 -7.91 2.31 5.43
N MET A 16 -6.67 1.82 5.49
CA MET A 16 -6.34 0.40 5.35
C MET A 16 -6.30 -0.31 6.71
N GLY A 17 -5.67 0.32 7.72
CA GLY A 17 -5.42 -0.32 9.01
C GLY A 17 -6.69 -0.66 9.81
N VAL A 18 -7.70 0.21 9.82
CA VAL A 18 -8.97 -0.05 10.52
C VAL A 18 -9.67 -1.31 9.99
N PRO A 19 -9.98 -1.44 8.68
CA PRO A 19 -10.61 -2.65 8.18
C PRO A 19 -9.73 -3.90 8.35
N MET A 20 -8.41 -3.79 8.24
CA MET A 20 -7.50 -4.91 8.52
C MET A 20 -7.61 -5.38 9.98
N CYS A 21 -7.62 -4.46 10.95
CA CYS A 21 -7.79 -4.79 12.37
C CYS A 21 -9.14 -5.47 12.65
N ARG A 22 -10.22 -4.95 12.07
CA ARG A 22 -11.57 -5.55 12.21
C ARG A 22 -11.62 -7.00 11.76
N ARG A 23 -10.92 -7.32 10.67
CA ARG A 23 -10.84 -8.71 10.17
C ARG A 23 -10.06 -9.62 11.10
N LEU A 24 -8.98 -9.12 11.71
CA LEU A 24 -8.22 -9.87 12.70
C LEU A 24 -9.04 -10.12 13.97
N LEU A 25 -9.76 -9.11 14.47
CA LEU A 25 -10.70 -9.24 15.58
C LEU A 25 -11.82 -10.25 15.28
N ALA A 26 -12.45 -10.14 14.10
CA ALA A 26 -13.50 -11.06 13.67
C ALA A 26 -13.01 -12.51 13.52
N ALA A 27 -11.71 -12.71 13.25
CA ALA A 27 -11.07 -14.03 13.23
C ALA A 27 -10.65 -14.54 14.62
N GLY A 28 -10.91 -13.77 15.69
CA GLY A 28 -10.69 -14.15 17.08
C GLY A 28 -9.28 -13.89 17.61
N TYR A 29 -8.43 -13.14 16.89
CA TYR A 29 -7.07 -12.85 17.36
C TYR A 29 -7.09 -11.83 18.51
N PRO A 30 -6.34 -12.07 19.60
CA PRO A 30 -6.03 -11.03 20.58
C PRO A 30 -5.26 -9.90 19.88
N LEU A 31 -5.74 -8.66 19.98
CA LEU A 31 -5.19 -7.54 19.22
C LEU A 31 -4.95 -6.32 20.10
N ALA A 32 -3.71 -5.86 20.17
CA ALA A 32 -3.37 -4.53 20.67
C ALA A 32 -3.27 -3.52 19.51
N VAL A 33 -3.71 -2.28 19.71
CA VAL A 33 -3.71 -1.26 18.65
C VAL A 33 -3.18 0.08 19.10
N TRP A 34 -2.46 0.74 18.21
CA TRP A 34 -1.97 2.09 18.41
C TRP A 34 -2.17 2.95 17.16
N ASN A 35 -2.44 4.23 17.38
CA ASN A 35 -2.46 5.23 16.34
C ASN A 35 -2.00 6.58 16.90
N ARG A 36 -1.23 7.35 16.12
CA ARG A 36 -0.76 8.68 16.51
C ARG A 36 -1.89 9.65 16.87
N SER A 37 -2.96 9.65 16.08
CA SER A 37 -4.12 10.50 16.33
C SER A 37 -5.10 9.79 17.28
N PRO A 38 -5.58 10.48 18.33
CA PRO A 38 -6.60 9.93 19.23
C PRO A 38 -7.94 9.74 18.49
N GLY A 39 -8.84 8.99 19.09
CA GLY A 39 -10.18 8.66 18.59
C GLY A 39 -10.24 7.31 17.86
N LYS A 40 -9.26 7.00 17.01
CA LYS A 40 -9.30 5.79 16.17
C LYS A 40 -9.02 4.50 16.93
N ARG A 41 -8.15 4.56 17.94
CA ARG A 41 -7.80 3.41 18.78
C ARG A 41 -8.95 3.07 19.74
N GLU A 42 -9.69 4.07 20.19
CA GLU A 42 -10.87 3.93 21.04
C GLU A 42 -12.03 3.25 20.30
N LEU A 43 -12.20 3.54 18.99
CA LEU A 43 -13.16 2.83 18.14
C LEU A 43 -12.89 1.33 18.11
N LEU A 44 -11.65 0.91 17.87
CA LEU A 44 -11.29 -0.51 17.87
C LEU A 44 -11.28 -1.12 19.27
N ALA A 45 -11.04 -0.32 20.32
CA ALA A 45 -11.17 -0.80 21.69
C ALA A 45 -12.62 -1.19 22.04
N ALA A 46 -13.59 -0.40 21.58
CA ALA A 46 -15.01 -0.76 21.70
C ALA A 46 -15.38 -2.06 20.95
N GLU A 47 -14.58 -2.44 19.95
CA GLU A 47 -14.71 -3.68 19.16
C GLU A 47 -13.87 -4.85 19.72
N GLY A 48 -13.22 -4.69 20.88
CA GLY A 48 -12.50 -5.75 21.58
C GLY A 48 -10.97 -5.71 21.48
N ALA A 49 -10.38 -4.69 20.84
CA ALA A 49 -8.93 -4.48 20.86
C ALA A 49 -8.45 -3.87 22.19
N LYS A 50 -7.18 -4.10 22.54
CA LYS A 50 -6.47 -3.38 23.61
C LYS A 50 -5.83 -2.12 23.02
N ALA A 51 -6.41 -0.93 23.27
CA ALA A 51 -5.74 0.32 22.90
C ALA A 51 -4.54 0.59 23.80
N VAL A 52 -3.45 1.06 23.20
CA VAL A 52 -2.22 1.46 23.92
C VAL A 52 -1.87 2.92 23.60
N GLU A 53 -1.08 3.55 24.48
CA GLU A 53 -0.79 4.98 24.40
C GLU A 53 0.46 5.29 23.59
N VAL A 54 1.49 4.44 23.70
CA VAL A 54 2.76 4.59 22.98
C VAL A 54 3.10 3.34 22.16
N PRO A 55 3.81 3.46 21.01
CA PRO A 55 4.17 2.32 20.18
C PRO A 55 4.92 1.20 20.91
N ALA A 56 5.78 1.53 21.88
CA ALA A 56 6.53 0.56 22.68
C ALA A 56 5.60 -0.45 23.41
N GLU A 57 4.40 -0.04 23.82
CA GLU A 57 3.46 -0.92 24.52
C GLU A 57 2.92 -2.05 23.62
N LEU A 58 2.93 -1.86 22.28
CA LEU A 58 2.55 -2.90 21.33
C LEU A 58 3.45 -4.14 21.41
N ALA A 59 4.72 -3.94 21.75
CA ALA A 59 5.73 -5.00 21.72
C ALA A 59 5.74 -5.89 22.97
N ALA A 60 5.08 -5.46 24.06
CA ALA A 60 5.12 -6.18 25.33
C ALA A 60 4.51 -7.59 25.24
N ASP A 61 3.29 -7.71 24.71
CA ASP A 61 2.52 -8.97 24.76
C ASP A 61 2.37 -9.65 23.40
N ALA A 62 2.67 -8.95 22.29
CA ALA A 62 2.45 -9.48 20.95
C ALA A 62 3.50 -10.51 20.53
N GLU A 63 3.13 -11.47 19.70
CA GLU A 63 4.05 -12.32 18.95
C GLU A 63 4.32 -11.77 17.55
N ILE A 64 3.33 -11.09 16.98
CA ILE A 64 3.39 -10.50 15.64
C ILE A 64 3.00 -9.02 15.76
N LEU A 65 3.96 -8.17 15.42
CA LEU A 65 3.82 -6.72 15.31
C LEU A 65 3.47 -6.38 13.87
N MET A 66 2.50 -5.49 13.66
CA MET A 66 2.01 -5.13 12.34
C MET A 66 1.99 -3.62 12.16
N LEU A 67 2.44 -3.14 11.00
CA LEU A 67 2.45 -1.72 10.66
C LEU A 67 1.63 -1.46 9.39
N CYS A 68 0.86 -0.37 9.36
CA CYS A 68 0.28 0.15 8.13
C CYS A 68 0.28 1.69 8.17
N LEU A 69 1.40 2.27 7.76
CA LEU A 69 1.75 3.68 7.95
C LEU A 69 1.90 4.41 6.60
N ALA A 70 2.00 5.74 6.67
CA ALA A 70 1.90 6.61 5.50
C ALA A 70 3.13 6.54 4.56
N ASP A 71 4.32 6.44 5.15
CA ASP A 71 5.60 6.50 4.44
C ASP A 71 6.75 5.93 5.29
N THR A 72 7.94 5.90 4.70
CA THR A 72 9.19 5.43 5.33
C THR A 72 9.52 6.17 6.63
N ALA A 73 9.27 7.49 6.70
CA ALA A 73 9.62 8.28 7.87
C ALA A 73 8.69 7.93 9.05
N ALA A 74 7.40 7.76 8.78
CA ALA A 74 6.43 7.29 9.78
C ALA A 74 6.78 5.89 10.30
N VAL A 75 7.21 4.97 9.41
CA VAL A 75 7.69 3.64 9.83
C VAL A 75 8.89 3.77 10.76
N ARG A 76 9.89 4.59 10.38
CA ARG A 76 11.09 4.79 11.20
C ARG A 76 10.77 5.40 12.57
N GLU A 77 9.87 6.38 12.62
CA GLU A 77 9.43 7.04 13.87
C GLU A 77 8.73 6.05 14.81
N VAL A 78 7.75 5.28 14.29
CA VAL A 78 6.98 4.32 15.10
C VAL A 78 7.87 3.18 15.63
N VAL A 79 8.86 2.75 14.85
CA VAL A 79 9.73 1.65 15.25
C VAL A 79 10.88 2.11 16.15
N PHE A 80 11.57 3.19 15.79
CA PHE A 80 12.85 3.57 16.42
C PHE A 80 12.83 4.91 17.15
N GLY A 81 11.75 5.69 17.05
CA GLY A 81 11.60 6.95 17.78
C GLY A 81 11.47 6.76 19.29
N ALA A 82 11.38 7.87 20.02
CA ALA A 82 11.15 7.84 21.47
C ALA A 82 9.78 7.20 21.78
N GLY A 83 9.77 6.19 22.66
CA GLY A 83 8.58 5.36 22.89
C GLY A 83 8.26 4.43 21.72
N GLY A 84 9.22 4.16 20.84
CA GLY A 84 9.07 3.31 19.67
C GLY A 84 9.03 1.82 20.01
N ILE A 85 8.54 1.01 19.07
CA ILE A 85 8.42 -0.45 19.22
C ILE A 85 9.71 -1.11 19.70
N VAL A 86 10.88 -0.63 19.23
CA VAL A 86 12.19 -1.20 19.54
C VAL A 86 12.52 -1.23 21.03
N GLU A 87 11.92 -0.36 21.84
CA GLU A 87 12.23 -0.24 23.28
C GLU A 87 11.76 -1.43 24.12
N ASN A 88 10.66 -2.09 23.71
CA ASN A 88 10.07 -3.23 24.41
C ASN A 88 10.01 -4.51 23.55
N ALA A 89 10.51 -4.44 22.32
CA ALA A 89 10.61 -5.57 21.41
C ALA A 89 11.60 -6.61 21.92
N ARG A 90 11.34 -7.89 21.63
CA ARG A 90 12.12 -9.03 22.12
C ARG A 90 12.36 -10.09 21.04
N PRO A 91 13.42 -10.91 21.16
CA PRO A 91 13.70 -11.97 20.22
C PRO A 91 12.52 -12.94 20.04
N GLY A 92 12.33 -13.42 18.81
CA GLY A 92 11.28 -14.37 18.45
C GLY A 92 9.97 -13.74 17.97
N GLN A 93 9.80 -12.42 18.12
CA GLN A 93 8.70 -11.69 17.47
C GLN A 93 9.00 -11.49 15.97
N LEU A 94 7.91 -11.29 15.21
CA LEU A 94 7.97 -10.84 13.82
C LEU A 94 7.33 -9.47 13.69
N LEU A 95 7.97 -8.56 12.97
CA LEU A 95 7.37 -7.31 12.52
C LEU A 95 6.97 -7.44 11.05
N VAL A 96 5.70 -7.21 10.76
CA VAL A 96 5.11 -7.24 9.41
C VAL A 96 4.74 -5.82 9.01
N ASP A 97 5.41 -5.29 7.99
CA ASP A 97 5.16 -3.93 7.52
C ASP A 97 4.33 -3.93 6.23
N PHE A 98 3.06 -3.54 6.32
CA PHE A 98 2.16 -3.38 5.17
C PHE A 98 2.29 -2.01 4.50
N SER A 99 3.10 -1.09 5.06
CA SER A 99 3.30 0.25 4.53
C SER A 99 4.00 0.20 3.17
N SER A 100 3.76 1.20 2.32
CA SER A 100 4.57 1.42 1.12
C SER A 100 5.78 2.28 1.50
N ALA A 101 6.93 1.64 1.68
CA ALA A 101 8.18 2.26 2.11
C ALA A 101 9.29 2.07 1.07
N GLU A 102 10.39 2.81 1.21
CA GLU A 102 11.54 2.68 0.33
C GLU A 102 12.26 1.34 0.56
N PRO A 103 12.61 0.57 -0.50
CA PRO A 103 13.25 -0.74 -0.33
C PRO A 103 14.60 -0.70 0.42
N ALA A 104 15.44 0.31 0.14
CA ALA A 104 16.74 0.46 0.80
C ALA A 104 16.56 0.72 2.31
N ALA A 105 15.74 1.72 2.66
CA ALA A 105 15.43 2.04 4.05
C ALA A 105 14.77 0.85 4.79
N THR A 106 13.94 0.06 4.11
CA THR A 106 13.33 -1.14 4.69
C THR A 106 14.39 -2.16 5.10
N ARG A 107 15.40 -2.41 4.25
CA ARG A 107 16.51 -3.32 4.57
C ARG A 107 17.35 -2.80 5.74
N GLU A 108 17.64 -1.50 5.75
CA GLU A 108 18.38 -0.85 6.83
C GLU A 108 17.63 -0.96 8.17
N MET A 109 16.33 -0.62 8.19
CA MET A 109 15.49 -0.74 9.38
C MET A 109 15.37 -2.19 9.85
N ALA A 110 15.20 -3.14 8.94
CA ALA A 110 15.15 -4.55 9.30
C ALA A 110 16.44 -5.03 9.97
N ALA A 111 17.60 -4.65 9.43
CA ALA A 111 18.90 -4.98 10.01
C ALA A 111 19.11 -4.30 11.38
N GLU A 112 18.75 -3.02 11.49
CA GLU A 112 18.83 -2.27 12.76
C GLU A 112 17.95 -2.91 13.85
N LEU A 113 16.71 -3.29 13.50
CA LEU A 113 15.78 -3.91 14.44
C LEU A 113 16.26 -5.28 14.90
N GLU A 114 16.71 -6.14 13.97
CA GLU A 114 17.24 -7.47 14.32
C GLU A 114 18.48 -7.34 15.21
N ALA A 115 19.37 -6.38 14.94
CA ALA A 115 20.57 -6.14 15.74
C ALA A 115 20.25 -5.62 17.16
N ARG A 116 19.24 -4.77 17.32
CA ARG A 116 18.91 -4.15 18.61
C ARG A 116 18.12 -5.05 19.54
N CYS A 117 17.19 -5.86 19.01
CA CYS A 117 16.26 -6.62 19.84
C CYS A 117 15.91 -8.02 19.30
N GLY A 118 16.53 -8.47 18.20
CA GLY A 118 16.33 -9.81 17.64
C GLY A 118 14.98 -10.02 16.96
N VAL A 119 14.22 -8.95 16.70
CA VAL A 119 12.96 -9.03 15.95
C VAL A 119 13.25 -9.08 14.46
N ARG A 120 12.64 -10.04 13.77
CA ARG A 120 12.78 -10.19 12.31
C ARG A 120 11.69 -9.42 11.58
N TRP A 121 12.05 -8.88 10.42
CA TRP A 121 11.19 -8.04 9.60
C TRP A 121 10.66 -8.80 8.38
N VAL A 122 9.38 -8.61 8.07
CA VAL A 122 8.75 -9.02 6.82
C VAL A 122 8.05 -7.80 6.21
N ASP A 123 8.59 -7.26 5.12
CA ASP A 123 7.90 -6.22 4.36
C ASP A 123 6.84 -6.88 3.49
N ALA A 124 5.57 -6.53 3.72
CA ALA A 124 4.42 -7.16 3.10
C ALA A 124 3.44 -6.13 2.50
N PRO A 125 3.89 -5.16 1.69
CA PRO A 125 2.99 -4.18 1.09
C PRO A 125 1.86 -4.86 0.29
N VAL A 126 0.73 -4.15 0.20
CA VAL A 126 -0.52 -4.71 -0.31
C VAL A 126 -1.06 -4.00 -1.55
N SER A 127 -1.90 -4.70 -2.30
CA SER A 127 -2.70 -4.14 -3.40
C SER A 127 -4.15 -4.61 -3.30
N GLY A 128 -5.09 -3.75 -3.72
CA GLY A 128 -6.55 -3.98 -3.59
C GLY A 128 -7.32 -2.84 -2.93
N GLY A 129 -6.62 -1.87 -2.31
CA GLY A 129 -7.22 -0.70 -1.68
C GLY A 129 -8.15 -1.02 -0.51
N THR A 130 -8.89 -0.02 -0.04
CA THR A 130 -9.85 -0.16 1.07
C THR A 130 -10.88 -1.27 0.84
N PRO A 131 -11.49 -1.44 -0.36
CA PRO A 131 -12.41 -2.56 -0.61
C PRO A 131 -11.74 -3.93 -0.44
N GLY A 132 -10.47 -4.05 -0.85
CA GLY A 132 -9.68 -5.26 -0.65
C GLY A 132 -9.41 -5.54 0.83
N ALA A 133 -9.12 -4.49 1.61
CA ALA A 133 -8.88 -4.60 3.05
C ALA A 133 -10.15 -4.97 3.82
N GLU A 134 -11.31 -4.43 3.46
CA GLU A 134 -12.61 -4.76 4.07
C GLU A 134 -13.03 -6.20 3.76
N SER A 135 -12.90 -6.62 2.50
CA SER A 135 -13.28 -7.96 2.04
C SER A 135 -12.26 -9.06 2.36
N GLY A 136 -11.03 -8.69 2.73
CA GLY A 136 -9.93 -9.64 2.94
C GLY A 136 -9.38 -10.22 1.65
N SER A 137 -9.46 -9.46 0.56
CA SER A 137 -9.04 -9.87 -0.77
C SER A 137 -7.76 -9.15 -1.22
N LEU A 138 -6.99 -8.59 -0.29
CA LEU A 138 -5.69 -8.00 -0.60
C LEU A 138 -4.75 -9.00 -1.30
N ALA A 139 -3.99 -8.50 -2.26
CA ALA A 139 -2.81 -9.17 -2.76
C ALA A 139 -1.61 -8.71 -1.91
N ILE A 140 -0.96 -9.65 -1.22
CA ILE A 140 0.14 -9.38 -0.29
C ILE A 140 1.45 -9.86 -0.91
N MET A 141 2.41 -8.93 -1.05
CA MET A 141 3.71 -9.15 -1.67
C MET A 141 4.78 -9.12 -0.58
N ALA A 142 5.27 -10.28 -0.14
CA ALA A 142 6.11 -10.38 1.05
C ALA A 142 7.60 -10.58 0.74
N GLY A 143 8.46 -9.72 1.28
CA GLY A 143 9.90 -9.89 1.39
C GLY A 143 10.29 -10.37 2.79
N GLY A 144 11.11 -11.42 2.86
CA GLY A 144 11.57 -12.00 4.13
C GLY A 144 11.94 -13.48 4.03
N ARG A 145 12.42 -14.04 5.14
CA ARG A 145 12.78 -15.46 5.21
C ARG A 145 11.55 -16.32 4.94
N ALA A 146 11.72 -17.40 4.18
CA ALA A 146 10.62 -18.29 3.82
C ALA A 146 9.87 -18.85 5.05
N ALA A 147 10.60 -19.22 6.11
CA ALA A 147 10.02 -19.73 7.35
C ALA A 147 9.17 -18.68 8.09
N ASP A 148 9.58 -17.40 8.06
CA ASP A 148 8.83 -16.32 8.72
C ASP A 148 7.53 -16.04 7.96
N ILE A 149 7.58 -16.00 6.63
CA ILE A 149 6.39 -15.83 5.79
C ILE A 149 5.42 -17.00 5.96
N GLU A 150 5.91 -18.23 6.10
CA GLU A 150 5.05 -19.39 6.36
C GLU A 150 4.40 -19.32 7.74
N ARG A 151 5.14 -18.90 8.78
CA ARG A 151 4.57 -18.64 10.12
C ARG A 151 3.46 -17.59 10.07
N LEU A 152 3.57 -16.59 9.20
CA LEU A 152 2.58 -15.52 9.03
C LEU A 152 1.37 -15.92 8.19
N ARG A 153 1.46 -16.99 7.38
CA ARG A 153 0.41 -17.38 6.42
C ARG A 153 -0.98 -17.52 7.05
N PRO A 154 -1.17 -18.19 8.21
CA PRO A 154 -2.49 -18.31 8.82
C PRO A 154 -3.11 -16.95 9.15
N VAL A 155 -2.30 -16.00 9.63
CA VAL A 155 -2.76 -14.66 10.00
C VAL A 155 -3.04 -13.82 8.75
N LEU A 156 -2.10 -13.77 7.80
CA LEU A 156 -2.23 -12.95 6.60
C LEU A 156 -3.32 -13.45 5.64
N SER A 157 -3.68 -14.74 5.70
CA SER A 157 -4.84 -15.28 4.98
C SER A 157 -6.18 -14.66 5.39
N ARG A 158 -6.24 -14.02 6.56
CA ARG A 158 -7.42 -13.26 6.98
C ARG A 158 -7.54 -11.92 6.28
N LEU A 159 -6.42 -11.37 5.83
CA LEU A 159 -6.32 -10.02 5.25
C LEU A 159 -6.30 -10.06 3.72
N GLY A 160 -5.82 -11.14 3.13
CA GLY A 160 -5.61 -11.24 1.69
C GLY A 160 -6.05 -12.56 1.07
N GLN A 161 -6.44 -12.48 -0.20
CA GLN A 161 -6.72 -13.66 -1.04
C GLN A 161 -5.44 -14.34 -1.50
N ARG A 162 -4.29 -13.64 -1.45
CA ARG A 162 -3.01 -14.16 -1.92
C ARG A 162 -1.86 -13.58 -1.10
N LEU A 163 -0.97 -14.47 -0.66
CA LEU A 163 0.32 -14.15 -0.05
C LEU A 163 1.43 -14.79 -0.89
N THR A 164 2.25 -13.96 -1.51
CA THR A 164 3.36 -14.40 -2.36
C THR A 164 4.69 -13.96 -1.76
N ARG A 165 5.63 -14.89 -1.57
CA ARG A 165 7.02 -14.55 -1.22
C ARG A 165 7.74 -14.06 -2.46
N MET A 166 8.26 -12.84 -2.41
CA MET A 166 8.97 -12.18 -3.49
C MET A 166 10.50 -12.28 -3.38
N GLY A 167 11.01 -12.66 -2.20
CA GLY A 167 12.44 -12.77 -1.94
C GLY A 167 12.76 -12.48 -0.49
N GLU A 168 13.99 -12.04 -0.24
CA GLU A 168 14.43 -11.53 1.07
C GLU A 168 13.84 -10.15 1.38
N VAL A 169 14.13 -9.61 2.56
CA VAL A 169 13.63 -8.29 3.00
C VAL A 169 13.93 -7.19 1.97
N GLY A 170 12.93 -6.36 1.73
CA GLY A 170 12.88 -5.31 0.71
C GLY A 170 12.33 -5.79 -0.63
N ALA A 171 12.26 -7.10 -0.90
CA ALA A 171 11.69 -7.61 -2.15
C ALA A 171 10.18 -7.38 -2.27
N GLY A 172 9.46 -7.33 -1.14
CA GLY A 172 8.04 -6.94 -1.11
C GLY A 172 7.87 -5.49 -1.56
N GLN A 173 8.66 -4.58 -1.01
CA GLN A 173 8.67 -3.16 -1.42
C GLN A 173 9.06 -2.97 -2.89
N VAL A 174 10.10 -3.65 -3.38
CA VAL A 174 10.46 -3.60 -4.81
C VAL A 174 9.29 -4.06 -5.68
N THR A 175 8.62 -5.15 -5.29
CA THR A 175 7.44 -5.65 -6.01
C THR A 175 6.31 -4.64 -6.01
N LYS A 176 6.09 -3.96 -4.87
CA LYS A 176 5.09 -2.89 -4.77
C LYS A 176 5.43 -1.73 -5.70
N VAL A 177 6.70 -1.33 -5.79
CA VAL A 177 7.16 -0.31 -6.75
C VAL A 177 6.83 -0.74 -8.18
N CYS A 178 7.14 -1.97 -8.58
CA CYS A 178 6.77 -2.50 -9.90
C CYS A 178 5.26 -2.46 -10.14
N ASN A 179 4.45 -2.85 -9.15
CA ASN A 179 2.99 -2.77 -9.25
C ASN A 179 2.50 -1.33 -9.49
N GLN A 180 3.06 -0.36 -8.77
CA GLN A 180 2.66 1.04 -8.91
C GLN A 180 3.16 1.67 -10.22
N MET A 181 4.30 1.24 -10.76
CA MET A 181 4.72 1.62 -12.11
C MET A 181 3.68 1.23 -13.15
N ILE A 182 3.16 -0.01 -13.10
CA ILE A 182 2.11 -0.47 -14.02
C ILE A 182 0.84 0.36 -13.85
N VAL A 183 0.37 0.56 -12.61
CA VAL A 183 -0.85 1.32 -12.33
C VAL A 183 -0.74 2.77 -12.81
N ALA A 184 0.34 3.46 -12.46
CA ALA A 184 0.51 4.88 -12.76
C ALA A 184 0.73 5.13 -14.26
N CYS A 185 1.56 4.31 -14.93
CA CYS A 185 1.75 4.41 -16.38
C CYS A 185 0.45 4.08 -17.12
N ASN A 186 -0.30 3.05 -16.71
CA ASN A 186 -1.60 2.75 -17.32
C ASN A 186 -2.57 3.90 -17.16
N ALA A 187 -2.62 4.57 -16.01
CA ALA A 187 -3.54 5.71 -15.80
C ALA A 187 -3.33 6.83 -16.85
N LEU A 188 -2.09 7.16 -17.18
CA LEU A 188 -1.77 8.15 -18.21
C LEU A 188 -2.09 7.64 -19.62
N VAL A 189 -1.74 6.40 -19.94
CA VAL A 189 -2.07 5.81 -21.26
C VAL A 189 -3.59 5.74 -21.46
N ILE A 190 -4.34 5.38 -20.42
CA ILE A 190 -5.81 5.36 -20.46
C ILE A 190 -6.37 6.77 -20.68
N ALA A 191 -5.83 7.78 -20.00
CA ALA A 191 -6.20 9.18 -20.21
C ALA A 191 -5.98 9.62 -21.67
N GLU A 192 -4.83 9.28 -22.25
CA GLU A 192 -4.52 9.56 -23.65
C GLU A 192 -5.48 8.84 -24.62
N VAL A 193 -5.73 7.54 -24.38
CA VAL A 193 -6.62 6.72 -25.20
C VAL A 193 -8.07 7.20 -25.15
N VAL A 194 -8.57 7.58 -23.98
CA VAL A 194 -9.94 8.10 -23.82
C VAL A 194 -10.09 9.41 -24.59
N ALA A 195 -9.18 10.37 -24.41
CA ALA A 195 -9.23 11.64 -25.12
C ALA A 195 -9.08 11.46 -26.65
N LEU A 196 -8.23 10.52 -27.10
CA LEU A 196 -8.10 10.19 -28.52
C LEU A 196 -9.38 9.56 -29.08
N ALA A 197 -10.00 8.63 -28.36
CA ALA A 197 -11.25 8.00 -28.77
C ALA A 197 -12.36 9.05 -28.96
N GLU A 198 -12.52 9.95 -27.99
CA GLU A 198 -13.47 11.07 -28.07
C GLU A 198 -13.25 11.93 -29.32
N ARG A 199 -11.99 12.31 -29.58
CA ARG A 199 -11.61 13.11 -30.76
C ARG A 199 -11.82 12.38 -32.08
N ALA A 200 -11.66 11.06 -32.08
CA ALA A 200 -11.90 10.21 -33.24
C ALA A 200 -13.39 9.89 -33.48
N GLY A 201 -14.30 10.41 -32.64
CA GLY A 201 -15.74 10.14 -32.74
C GLY A 201 -16.15 8.77 -32.21
N VAL A 202 -15.29 8.11 -31.44
CA VAL A 202 -15.61 6.87 -30.72
C VAL A 202 -16.24 7.22 -29.38
N ASP A 203 -17.33 6.54 -29.03
CA ASP A 203 -17.91 6.63 -27.69
C ASP A 203 -16.95 6.03 -26.66
N ALA A 204 -16.26 6.88 -25.92
CA ALA A 204 -15.26 6.48 -24.94
C ALA A 204 -15.84 5.66 -23.78
N SER A 205 -17.15 5.77 -23.50
CA SER A 205 -17.81 4.96 -22.46
C SER A 205 -17.81 3.47 -22.81
N LEU A 206 -17.73 3.14 -24.11
CA LEU A 206 -17.72 1.77 -24.61
C LEU A 206 -16.31 1.16 -24.66
N VAL A 207 -15.24 1.94 -24.49
CA VAL A 207 -13.86 1.44 -24.62
C VAL A 207 -13.54 0.37 -23.58
N ALA A 208 -13.84 0.62 -22.31
CA ALA A 208 -13.61 -0.36 -21.24
C ALA A 208 -14.39 -1.68 -21.44
N PRO A 209 -15.73 -1.67 -21.63
CA PRO A 209 -16.47 -2.91 -21.83
C PRO A 209 -16.10 -3.62 -23.14
N ALA A 210 -15.79 -2.90 -24.23
CA ALA A 210 -15.39 -3.51 -25.49
C ALA A 210 -14.05 -4.25 -25.42
N LEU A 211 -13.13 -3.79 -24.56
CA LEU A 211 -11.82 -4.40 -24.37
C LEU A 211 -11.78 -5.45 -23.24
N ALA A 212 -12.87 -5.62 -22.49
CA ALA A 212 -12.93 -6.53 -21.35
C ALA A 212 -12.62 -7.99 -21.76
N GLY A 213 -11.78 -8.67 -20.98
CA GLY A 213 -11.30 -10.03 -21.25
C GLY A 213 -10.26 -10.16 -22.38
N GLY A 214 -9.97 -9.08 -23.11
CA GLY A 214 -8.92 -9.04 -24.13
C GLY A 214 -7.52 -8.70 -23.56
N PHE A 215 -6.51 -8.67 -24.44
CA PHE A 215 -5.12 -8.37 -24.06
C PHE A 215 -4.92 -6.96 -23.47
N ALA A 216 -5.77 -6.00 -23.86
CA ALA A 216 -5.72 -4.63 -23.36
C ALA A 216 -6.47 -4.45 -22.03
N ASP A 217 -7.22 -5.47 -21.58
CA ASP A 217 -7.98 -5.38 -20.35
C ASP A 217 -7.07 -5.24 -19.13
N SER A 218 -7.50 -4.43 -18.18
CA SER A 218 -6.84 -4.30 -16.89
C SER A 218 -7.76 -3.68 -15.86
N LYS A 219 -7.50 -3.94 -14.57
CA LYS A 219 -8.28 -3.32 -13.49
C LYS A 219 -8.25 -1.78 -13.55
N PRO A 220 -7.11 -1.10 -13.84
CA PRO A 220 -7.09 0.34 -14.09
C PRO A 220 -7.98 0.77 -15.25
N LEU A 221 -7.97 0.06 -16.40
CA LEU A 221 -8.82 0.40 -17.55
C LEU A 221 -10.31 0.36 -17.18
N GLN A 222 -10.74 -0.73 -16.54
CA GLN A 222 -12.14 -0.93 -16.15
C GLN A 222 -12.63 0.07 -15.10
N ILE A 223 -11.71 0.77 -14.40
CA ILE A 223 -12.07 1.79 -13.41
C ILE A 223 -11.99 3.19 -14.01
N LEU A 224 -10.85 3.52 -14.62
CA LEU A 224 -10.52 4.89 -15.01
C LEU A 224 -11.19 5.31 -16.31
N ALA A 225 -11.28 4.43 -17.32
CA ALA A 225 -11.83 4.84 -18.61
C ALA A 225 -13.31 5.30 -18.51
N PRO A 226 -14.22 4.59 -17.79
CA PRO A 226 -15.58 5.10 -17.59
C PRO A 226 -15.61 6.41 -16.79
N GLN A 227 -14.76 6.56 -15.77
CA GLN A 227 -14.67 7.81 -15.00
C GLN A 227 -14.20 8.98 -15.86
N MET A 228 -13.22 8.76 -16.73
CA MET A 228 -12.71 9.76 -17.66
C MET A 228 -13.76 10.13 -18.70
N ALA A 229 -14.36 9.14 -19.37
CA ALA A 229 -15.38 9.35 -20.42
C ALA A 229 -16.60 10.14 -19.89
N GLU A 230 -17.00 9.90 -18.64
CA GLU A 230 -18.12 10.60 -17.99
C GLU A 230 -17.69 11.87 -17.23
N SER A 231 -16.39 12.23 -17.23
CA SER A 231 -15.82 13.32 -16.45
C SER A 231 -16.18 13.26 -14.94
N ARG A 232 -16.26 12.05 -14.39
CA ARG A 232 -16.63 11.78 -13.00
C ARG A 232 -15.37 11.62 -12.13
N TYR A 233 -15.05 12.68 -11.40
CA TYR A 233 -13.83 12.76 -10.57
C TYR A 233 -14.05 12.58 -9.07
N GLU A 234 -15.30 12.46 -8.65
CA GLU A 234 -15.67 12.26 -7.24
C GLU A 234 -16.49 10.97 -7.04
N PRO A 235 -16.38 10.32 -5.86
CA PRO A 235 -15.42 10.61 -4.80
C PRO A 235 -13.99 10.25 -5.22
N VAL A 236 -12.99 11.02 -4.78
CA VAL A 236 -11.57 10.69 -4.98
C VAL A 236 -11.24 9.32 -4.39
N LYS A 237 -10.93 8.34 -5.24
CA LYS A 237 -10.58 6.96 -4.79
C LYS A 237 -9.12 6.83 -4.43
N TRP A 238 -8.29 7.65 -5.06
CA TRP A 238 -6.84 7.68 -4.99
C TRP A 238 -6.37 9.08 -5.43
N HIS A 239 -5.25 9.57 -4.90
CA HIS A 239 -4.81 10.93 -5.21
C HIS A 239 -3.67 10.87 -6.24
N ILE A 240 -3.60 11.84 -7.15
CA ILE A 240 -2.48 11.98 -8.09
C ILE A 240 -1.14 12.07 -7.34
N ARG A 241 -1.10 12.77 -6.20
CA ARG A 241 0.07 12.82 -5.31
C ARG A 241 0.58 11.42 -4.93
N THR A 242 -0.32 10.47 -4.70
CA THR A 242 0.04 9.09 -4.33
C THR A 242 0.74 8.38 -5.50
N LEU A 243 0.18 8.45 -6.71
CA LEU A 243 0.80 7.85 -7.89
C LEU A 243 2.16 8.50 -8.22
N LEU A 244 2.25 9.83 -8.10
CA LEU A 244 3.49 10.56 -8.32
C LEU A 244 4.59 10.14 -7.31
N LYS A 245 4.26 10.02 -6.02
CA LYS A 245 5.18 9.52 -4.99
C LYS A 245 5.73 8.14 -5.34
N ASP A 246 4.87 7.25 -5.79
CA ASP A 246 5.28 5.88 -6.12
C ASP A 246 6.17 5.85 -7.38
N LEU A 247 5.88 6.70 -8.37
CA LEU A 247 6.76 6.87 -9.54
C LEU A 247 8.12 7.50 -9.18
N ASP A 248 8.15 8.50 -8.30
CA ASP A 248 9.42 9.08 -7.82
C ASP A 248 10.26 8.01 -7.10
N THR A 249 9.62 7.13 -6.34
CA THR A 249 10.27 5.97 -5.71
C THR A 249 10.81 4.99 -6.75
N ALA A 250 10.04 4.71 -7.81
CA ALA A 250 10.48 3.85 -8.92
C ALA A 250 11.71 4.42 -9.64
N VAL A 251 11.70 5.72 -9.94
CA VAL A 251 12.83 6.42 -10.59
C VAL A 251 14.06 6.46 -9.68
N LYS A 252 13.87 6.66 -8.38
CA LYS A 252 14.97 6.57 -7.41
C LYS A 252 15.59 5.17 -7.39
N LEU A 253 14.76 4.14 -7.23
CA LEU A 253 15.20 2.75 -7.23
C LEU A 253 15.92 2.38 -8.54
N SER A 254 15.41 2.82 -9.69
CA SER A 254 16.04 2.51 -10.98
C SER A 254 17.46 3.06 -11.07
N ARG A 255 17.70 4.28 -10.56
CA ARG A 255 19.04 4.88 -10.50
C ARG A 255 19.98 4.10 -9.60
N GLU A 256 19.50 3.67 -8.43
CA GLU A 256 20.27 2.86 -7.49
C GLU A 256 20.68 1.50 -8.08
N GLN A 257 19.84 0.93 -8.95
CA GLN A 257 20.09 -0.36 -9.61
C GLN A 257 20.77 -0.24 -10.99
N GLY A 258 21.03 0.98 -11.48
CA GLY A 258 21.54 1.18 -12.84
C GLY A 258 20.56 0.75 -13.94
N ALA A 259 19.25 0.74 -13.66
CA ALA A 259 18.20 0.33 -14.58
C ALA A 259 17.49 1.54 -15.23
N ALA A 260 17.13 1.40 -16.50
CA ALA A 260 16.36 2.42 -17.21
C ALA A 260 14.85 2.23 -17.03
N THR A 261 14.14 3.29 -16.62
CA THR A 261 12.67 3.31 -16.50
C THR A 261 12.07 4.51 -17.25
N PRO A 262 12.26 4.62 -18.58
CA PRO A 262 11.88 5.81 -19.34
C PRO A 262 10.39 6.11 -19.28
N MET A 263 9.54 5.07 -19.34
CA MET A 263 8.08 5.22 -19.24
C MET A 263 7.66 5.84 -17.90
N SER A 264 8.17 5.29 -16.79
CA SER A 264 7.91 5.84 -15.45
C SER A 264 8.48 7.24 -15.27
N GLY A 265 9.63 7.54 -15.86
CA GLY A 265 10.24 8.87 -15.83
C GLY A 265 9.37 9.92 -16.52
N LEU A 266 8.88 9.62 -17.74
CA LEU A 266 7.95 10.50 -18.46
C LEU A 266 6.62 10.63 -17.70
N ALA A 267 6.08 9.51 -17.22
CA ALA A 267 4.85 9.51 -16.43
C ALA A 267 4.93 10.41 -15.21
N ALA A 268 6.05 10.38 -14.48
CA ALA A 268 6.28 11.25 -13.33
C ALA A 268 6.30 12.74 -13.72
N GLN A 269 6.91 13.08 -14.87
CA GLN A 269 6.91 14.47 -15.35
C GLN A 269 5.51 14.96 -15.74
N LEU A 270 4.72 14.13 -16.44
CA LEU A 270 3.34 14.46 -16.81
C LEU A 270 2.44 14.61 -15.58
N MET A 271 2.54 13.70 -14.60
CA MET A 271 1.80 13.85 -13.34
C MET A 271 2.24 15.07 -12.54
N ARG A 272 3.52 15.46 -12.60
CA ARG A 272 4.02 16.67 -11.96
C ARG A 272 3.51 17.94 -12.64
N LEU A 273 3.41 17.94 -13.97
CA LEU A 273 2.80 19.02 -14.75
C LEU A 273 1.32 19.19 -14.39
N HIS A 274 0.56 18.10 -14.33
CA HIS A 274 -0.84 18.13 -13.87
C HIS A 274 -0.94 18.61 -12.42
N GLY A 275 -0.06 18.13 -11.57
CA GLY A 275 0.03 18.53 -10.17
C GLY A 275 0.29 20.03 -9.98
N SER A 276 1.14 20.64 -10.81
CA SER A 276 1.43 22.09 -10.74
C SER A 276 0.24 22.96 -11.11
N GLN A 277 -0.77 22.40 -11.78
CA GLN A 277 -2.05 23.04 -12.08
C GLN A 277 -3.10 22.86 -10.96
N GLY A 278 -2.71 22.32 -9.80
CA GLY A 278 -3.57 22.19 -8.63
C GLY A 278 -4.29 20.84 -8.50
N TYR A 279 -3.94 19.84 -9.31
CA TYR A 279 -4.62 18.54 -9.33
C TYR A 279 -4.00 17.48 -8.39
N LEU A 280 -2.99 17.80 -7.59
CA LEU A 280 -2.32 16.81 -6.72
C LEU A 280 -3.28 16.05 -5.79
N GLU A 281 -4.32 16.74 -5.29
CA GLU A 281 -5.33 16.16 -4.40
C GLU A 281 -6.56 15.60 -5.14
N ARG A 282 -6.53 15.55 -6.47
CA ARG A 282 -7.64 15.09 -7.30
C ARG A 282 -7.48 13.63 -7.71
N ASP A 283 -8.58 13.05 -8.18
CA ASP A 283 -8.58 11.70 -8.75
C ASP A 283 -7.74 11.67 -10.05
N PRO A 284 -6.90 10.64 -10.28
CA PRO A 284 -6.22 10.34 -11.53
C PRO A 284 -7.10 10.33 -12.77
N ALA A 285 -8.42 10.13 -12.66
CA ALA A 285 -9.31 10.33 -13.80
C ALA A 285 -9.22 11.76 -14.38
N THR A 286 -8.84 12.77 -13.59
CA THR A 286 -8.59 14.13 -14.11
C THR A 286 -7.40 14.24 -15.06
N LEU A 287 -6.53 13.22 -15.16
CA LEU A 287 -5.40 13.21 -16.09
C LEU A 287 -5.86 13.35 -17.56
N VAL A 288 -7.10 12.91 -17.88
CA VAL A 288 -7.69 13.05 -19.22
C VAL A 288 -7.77 14.52 -19.67
N GLU A 289 -7.91 15.46 -18.74
CA GLU A 289 -8.05 16.89 -19.06
C GLU A 289 -6.80 17.47 -19.71
N GLN A 290 -5.61 16.93 -19.41
CA GLN A 290 -4.37 17.33 -20.07
C GLN A 290 -4.40 17.06 -21.59
N TYR A 291 -5.13 16.03 -22.01
CA TYR A 291 -5.22 15.60 -23.40
C TYR A 291 -6.43 16.20 -24.12
N ARG A 292 -7.50 16.53 -23.38
CA ARG A 292 -8.67 17.24 -23.93
C ARG A 292 -8.34 18.69 -24.29
N THR A 293 -7.57 19.37 -23.44
CA THR A 293 -7.28 20.81 -23.56
C THR A 293 -6.30 21.15 -24.69
N ALA A 294 -5.69 20.17 -25.36
CA ALA A 294 -4.72 20.41 -26.43
C ALA A 294 -5.36 20.44 -27.83
N VAL A 295 -6.12 21.48 -28.19
CA VAL A 295 -6.18 22.11 -29.55
C VAL A 295 -6.94 23.44 -29.40
N GLU A 296 -6.19 24.56 -29.36
CA GLU A 296 -6.42 25.72 -30.23
C GLU A 296 -5.05 26.16 -30.77
#